data_AF-A0A641RSD3-F1
#
_entry.id   AF-A0A641RSD3-F1
#
_cell.length_a   1.000
_cell.length_b   1.000
_cell.length_c   1.000
_cell.angle_alpha   90.00
_cell.angle_beta   90.00
_cell.angle_gamma   90.00
#
_symmetry.space_group_name_H-M   'P 1'
#
loop_
_entity.id
_entity.type
_entity.pdbx_description
1 polymer ?
#
loop_
_entity_poly.entity_id
_entity_poly.type
_entity_poly.pdbx_seq_one_letter_code
_entity_poly.pdbx_strand_id
1 'polypeptide(L)'
;MEDKQVETLFSFDEEVLKKALKNIYSKDFHPMTDIEENLFEATWKTMNKATDKGFGTRKTDDPDYDFYREIRMNNAVFAAFKVHRAQNDMAALLLDKNGSLKPFEQWVKEAMPIADHQMIHWLRTEYDTAVIRAHQAADWRQFEREKDVLPNLK
;
A
#
# COMPACT_ATOMS: atom_id res chain seq x y z
N MET A 1 -26.07 5.82 -24.92
CA MET A 1 -24.94 6.25 -24.09
C MET A 1 -24.60 5.06 -23.22
N GLU A 2 -23.55 4.33 -23.58
CA GLU A 2 -23.07 3.21 -22.76
C GLU A 2 -22.48 3.79 -21.48
N ASP A 3 -23.08 3.43 -20.35
CA ASP A 3 -22.45 3.57 -19.04
C ASP A 3 -21.17 2.75 -19.05
N LYS A 4 -20.05 3.39 -19.37
CA LYS A 4 -18.73 2.87 -19.02
C LYS A 4 -18.71 2.81 -17.50
N GLN A 5 -18.99 1.62 -16.96
CA GLN A 5 -18.56 1.24 -15.62
C GLN A 5 -17.10 1.68 -15.49
N VAL A 6 -16.87 2.70 -14.66
CA VAL A 6 -15.51 3.05 -14.25
C VAL A 6 -15.01 1.82 -13.53
N GLU A 7 -14.18 1.03 -14.21
CA GLU A 7 -13.56 -0.15 -13.66
C GLU A 7 -12.97 0.24 -12.30
N THR A 8 -13.40 -0.44 -11.23
CA THR A 8 -12.88 -0.19 -9.88
C THR A 8 -11.44 -0.69 -9.83
N LEU A 9 -10.51 0.18 -10.23
CA LEU A 9 -9.09 -0.13 -10.41
C LEU A 9 -8.34 -0.45 -9.11
N PHE A 10 -8.94 -0.16 -7.97
CA PHE A 10 -8.42 -0.38 -6.63
C PHE A 10 -9.46 -1.13 -5.79
N SER A 11 -9.03 -2.19 -5.12
CA SER A 11 -9.79 -2.86 -4.07
C SER A 11 -8.85 -3.28 -2.94
N PHE A 12 -9.31 -3.11 -1.70
CA PHE A 12 -8.65 -3.58 -0.50
C PHE A 12 -9.63 -4.45 0.28
N ASP A 13 -9.16 -5.61 0.74
CA ASP A 13 -10.03 -6.63 1.33
C ASP A 13 -10.49 -6.22 2.73
N GLU A 14 -11.80 -6.17 2.95
CA GLU A 14 -12.39 -5.83 4.24
C GLU A 14 -12.04 -6.86 5.33
N GLU A 15 -11.87 -8.13 4.96
CA GLU A 15 -11.51 -9.19 5.91
C GLU A 15 -10.06 -9.06 6.39
N VAL A 16 -9.16 -8.53 5.55
CA VAL A 16 -7.81 -8.15 5.96
C VAL A 16 -7.89 -7.08 7.06
N LEU A 17 -8.72 -6.05 6.86
CA LEU A 17 -8.87 -4.96 7.84
C LEU A 17 -9.45 -5.46 9.17
N LYS A 18 -10.50 -6.29 9.12
CA LYS A 18 -11.11 -6.89 10.32
C LYS A 18 -10.12 -7.75 11.10
N LYS A 19 -9.34 -8.58 10.40
CA LYS A 19 -8.31 -9.41 11.02
C LYS A 19 -7.24 -8.57 11.69
N ALA A 20 -6.79 -7.50 11.03
CA ALA A 20 -5.81 -6.58 11.59
C ALA A 20 -6.29 -5.87 12.86
N LEU A 21 -7.53 -5.37 12.84
CA LEU A 21 -8.16 -4.76 14.02
C LEU A 21 -8.23 -5.76 15.19
N LYS A 22 -8.58 -7.01 14.90
CA LYS A 22 -8.57 -8.07 15.91
C LYS A 22 -7.17 -8.30 16.49
N ASN A 23 -6.15 -8.44 15.64
CA ASN A 23 -4.76 -8.67 16.04
C ASN A 23 -4.19 -7.54 16.90
N ILE A 24 -4.51 -6.28 16.55
CA ILE A 24 -4.11 -5.09 17.33
C ILE A 24 -4.78 -5.13 18.71
N TYR A 25 -6.08 -5.46 18.76
CA TYR A 25 -6.82 -5.51 20.01
C TYR A 25 -6.37 -6.63 20.96
N SER A 26 -6.14 -7.83 20.42
CA SER A 26 -5.65 -8.99 21.17
C SER A 26 -4.21 -8.81 21.65
N LYS A 27 -3.47 -7.84 21.10
CA LYS A 27 -2.04 -7.61 21.36
C LYS A 27 -1.21 -8.84 20.96
N ASP A 28 -1.58 -9.50 19.87
CA ASP A 28 -0.86 -10.67 19.34
C ASP A 28 0.55 -10.33 18.83
N PHE A 29 0.85 -9.04 18.67
CA PHE A 29 2.15 -8.45 18.35
C PHE A 29 2.33 -7.14 19.11
N HIS A 30 3.56 -6.60 19.17
CA HIS A 30 3.83 -5.32 19.83
C HIS A 30 3.84 -4.16 18.81
N PRO A 31 2.79 -3.31 18.73
CA PRO A 31 2.64 -2.36 17.61
C PRO A 31 3.75 -1.31 17.46
N MET A 32 4.50 -1.01 18.53
CA MET A 32 5.60 -0.04 18.44
C MET A 32 6.86 -0.63 17.78
N THR A 33 7.07 -1.95 17.88
CA THR A 33 8.33 -2.61 17.48
C THR A 33 8.16 -3.59 16.36
N ASP A 34 6.96 -4.16 16.23
CA ASP A 34 6.61 -5.18 15.25
C ASP A 34 5.64 -4.57 14.23
N ILE A 35 5.24 -5.36 13.22
CA ILE A 35 4.31 -4.94 12.18
C ILE A 35 3.11 -5.87 12.11
N GLU A 36 1.92 -5.33 11.85
CA GLU A 36 0.72 -6.13 11.54
C GLU A 36 0.92 -6.79 10.16
N GLU A 37 1.41 -8.03 10.18
CA GLU A 37 1.87 -8.77 9.00
C GLU A 37 0.78 -8.87 7.92
N ASN A 38 -0.48 -9.06 8.33
CA ASN A 38 -1.59 -9.20 7.41
C ASN A 38 -1.89 -7.89 6.63
N LEU A 39 -1.86 -6.73 7.29
CA LEU A 39 -1.94 -5.42 6.62
C LEU A 39 -0.71 -5.17 5.77
N PHE A 40 0.48 -5.53 6.25
CA PHE A 40 1.72 -5.36 5.51
C PHE A 40 1.68 -6.10 4.18
N GLU A 41 1.39 -7.40 4.19
CA GLU A 41 1.31 -8.22 2.99
C GLU A 41 0.25 -7.71 2.01
N ALA A 42 -0.94 -7.35 2.51
CA ALA A 42 -2.01 -6.82 1.68
C ALA A 42 -1.66 -5.47 1.05
N THR A 43 -1.02 -4.59 1.81
CA THR A 43 -0.56 -3.27 1.33
C THR A 43 0.54 -3.44 0.29
N TRP A 44 1.55 -4.27 0.57
CA TRP A 44 2.64 -4.52 -0.36
C TRP A 44 2.15 -5.16 -1.66
N LYS A 45 1.25 -6.15 -1.57
CA LYS A 45 0.59 -6.76 -2.74
C LYS A 45 -0.18 -5.71 -3.56
N THR A 46 -0.86 -4.79 -2.89
CA THR A 46 -1.62 -3.72 -3.56
C THR A 46 -0.70 -2.76 -4.30
N MET A 47 0.40 -2.34 -3.67
CA MET A 47 1.40 -1.46 -4.33
C MET A 47 2.13 -2.18 -5.47
N ASN A 48 2.41 -3.48 -5.33
CA ASN A 48 2.97 -4.27 -6.42
C ASN A 48 2.03 -4.36 -7.63
N LYS A 49 0.70 -4.47 -7.41
CA LYS A 49 -0.27 -4.39 -8.52
C LYS A 49 -0.20 -3.03 -9.23
N ALA A 50 0.04 -1.93 -8.50
CA ALA A 50 0.23 -0.62 -9.12
C ALA A 50 1.48 -0.60 -10.02
N THR A 51 2.59 -1.17 -9.53
CA THR A 51 3.81 -1.33 -10.34
C THR A 51 3.58 -2.21 -11.55
N ASP A 52 2.94 -3.37 -11.40
CA ASP A 52 2.66 -4.28 -12.51
C ASP A 52 1.81 -3.60 -13.59
N LYS A 53 0.85 -2.78 -13.16
CA LYS A 53 -0.03 -2.02 -14.05
C LYS A 53 0.65 -0.85 -14.73
N GLY A 54 1.47 -0.08 -14.01
CA GLY A 54 2.13 1.10 -14.55
C GLY A 54 3.41 0.78 -15.32
N PHE A 55 4.28 -0.04 -14.74
CA PHE A 55 5.58 -0.40 -15.31
C PHE A 55 5.50 -1.51 -16.38
N GLY A 56 4.45 -2.35 -16.30
CA GLY A 56 4.37 -3.63 -16.99
C GLY A 56 5.17 -4.72 -16.26
N THR A 57 4.64 -5.94 -16.22
CA THR A 57 5.36 -7.08 -15.62
C THR A 57 6.61 -7.40 -16.43
N ARG A 58 7.75 -7.57 -15.74
CA ARG A 58 9.04 -7.84 -16.38
C ARG A 58 9.49 -9.27 -16.11
N LYS A 59 10.01 -9.93 -17.14
CA LYS A 59 10.67 -11.23 -17.03
C LYS A 59 12.16 -11.03 -16.74
N THR A 60 12.84 -12.07 -16.26
CA THR A 60 14.25 -12.00 -15.85
C THR A 60 15.22 -11.67 -16.99
N ASP A 61 14.79 -11.83 -18.24
CA ASP A 61 15.54 -11.50 -19.46
C ASP A 61 15.26 -10.09 -19.99
N ASP A 62 14.33 -9.35 -19.38
CA ASP A 62 14.04 -7.96 -19.74
C ASP A 62 15.16 -7.02 -19.23
N PRO A 63 15.68 -6.10 -20.06
CA PRO A 63 16.76 -5.19 -19.65
C PRO A 63 16.38 -4.26 -18.48
N ASP A 64 15.09 -4.02 -18.24
CA ASP A 64 14.59 -3.20 -17.14
C ASP A 64 14.13 -4.05 -15.93
N TYR A 65 14.42 -5.36 -15.91
CA TYR A 65 14.00 -6.28 -14.83
C TYR A 65 14.57 -5.91 -13.46
N ASP A 66 15.86 -5.54 -13.40
CA ASP A 66 16.50 -5.17 -12.14
C ASP A 66 15.84 -3.92 -11.53
N PHE A 67 15.57 -2.91 -12.36
CA PHE A 67 14.88 -1.70 -11.94
C PHE A 67 13.42 -1.98 -11.53
N TYR A 68 12.70 -2.82 -12.27
CA TYR A 68 11.38 -3.30 -11.88
C TYR A 68 11.39 -3.99 -10.51
N ARG A 69 12.40 -4.83 -10.25
CA ARG A 69 12.58 -5.50 -8.94
C ARG A 69 12.85 -4.49 -7.83
N GLU A 70 13.67 -3.47 -8.08
CA GLU A 70 13.95 -2.39 -7.13
C GLU A 70 12.66 -1.62 -6.76
N ILE A 71 11.81 -1.29 -7.73
CA ILE A 71 10.51 -0.65 -7.44
C ILE A 71 9.66 -1.55 -6.52
N ARG A 72 9.60 -2.85 -6.78
CA ARG A 72 8.83 -3.79 -5.95
C ARG A 72 9.41 -3.99 -4.55
N MET A 73 10.73 -3.91 -4.42
CA MET A 73 11.42 -3.90 -3.12
C MET A 73 11.08 -2.62 -2.34
N ASN A 74 11.11 -1.47 -3.00
CA ASN A 74 10.74 -0.18 -2.40
C ASN A 74 9.27 -0.13 -1.98
N ASN A 75 8.37 -0.80 -2.71
CA ASN A 75 6.98 -0.96 -2.30
C ASN A 75 6.85 -1.70 -0.96
N ALA A 76 7.74 -2.66 -0.66
CA ALA A 76 7.74 -3.35 0.63
C ALA A 76 8.10 -2.36 1.75
N VAL A 77 9.13 -1.54 1.53
CA VAL A 77 9.54 -0.49 2.49
C VAL A 77 8.41 0.49 2.74
N PHE A 78 7.76 0.98 1.67
CA PHE A 78 6.60 1.86 1.77
C PHE A 78 5.46 1.22 2.57
N ALA A 79 5.10 -0.02 2.23
CA ALA A 79 4.06 -0.77 2.93
C ALA A 79 4.38 -0.92 4.42
N ALA A 80 5.64 -1.18 4.77
CA ALA A 80 6.07 -1.31 6.15
C ALA A 80 5.83 -0.01 6.95
N PHE A 81 6.28 1.14 6.43
CA PHE A 81 6.09 2.43 7.09
C PHE A 81 4.62 2.84 7.18
N LYS A 82 3.84 2.61 6.12
CA LYS A 82 2.41 2.94 6.11
C LYS A 82 1.66 2.14 7.17
N VAL A 83 1.88 0.83 7.21
CA VAL A 83 1.20 -0.06 8.17
C VAL A 83 1.68 0.22 9.59
N HIS A 84 2.97 0.42 9.81
CA HIS A 84 3.50 0.83 11.12
C HIS A 84 2.87 2.14 11.60
N ARG A 85 2.71 3.14 10.73
CA ARG A 85 2.01 4.38 11.09
C ARG A 85 0.55 4.13 11.49
N ALA A 86 -0.20 3.41 10.65
CA ALA A 86 -1.63 3.18 10.84
C ALA A 86 -1.93 2.30 12.06
N GLN A 87 -1.18 1.22 12.27
CA GLN A 87 -1.36 0.33 13.42
C GLN A 87 -1.08 1.05 14.74
N ASN A 88 -0.09 1.95 14.78
CA ASN A 88 0.23 2.70 15.99
C ASN A 88 -0.86 3.71 16.35
N ASP A 89 -1.44 4.38 15.34
CA ASP A 89 -2.62 5.24 15.56
C ASP A 89 -3.80 4.47 16.13
N MET A 90 -4.09 3.28 15.59
CA MET A 90 -5.18 2.44 16.09
C MET A 90 -4.88 1.90 17.51
N ALA A 91 -3.64 1.47 17.76
CA ALA A 91 -3.20 0.95 19.05
C ALA A 91 -3.21 2.02 20.14
N ALA A 92 -2.93 3.29 19.81
CA ALA A 92 -2.99 4.41 20.75
C ALA A 92 -4.39 4.61 21.36
N LEU A 93 -5.43 4.07 20.73
CA LEU A 93 -6.81 4.17 21.22
C LEU A 93 -7.22 3.04 22.17
N LEU A 94 -6.37 2.02 22.39
CA LEU A 94 -6.72 0.82 23.16
C LEU A 94 -7.10 1.12 24.61
N LEU A 95 -6.43 2.09 25.23
CA LEU A 95 -6.60 2.40 26.64
C LEU A 95 -7.55 3.59 26.82
N ASP A 96 -8.36 3.54 27.88
CA ASP A 96 -9.15 4.67 28.34
C ASP A 96 -8.30 5.67 29.14
N LYS A 97 -8.94 6.72 29.66
CA LYS A 97 -8.28 7.77 30.45
C LYS A 97 -7.65 7.25 31.75
N ASN A 98 -8.09 6.10 32.24
CA ASN A 98 -7.60 5.46 33.45
C ASN A 98 -6.52 4.41 33.14
N GLY A 99 -6.13 4.25 31.86
CA GLY A 99 -5.18 3.23 31.42
C GLY A 99 -5.76 1.82 31.30
N SER A 100 -7.09 1.68 31.40
CA SER A 100 -7.77 0.38 31.29
C SER A 100 -8.11 0.07 29.83
N LEU A 101 -8.01 -1.21 29.45
CA LEU A 101 -8.35 -1.66 28.09
C LEU A 101 -9.84 -1.42 27.82
N LYS A 102 -10.15 -0.70 26.74
CA LYS A 102 -11.54 -0.46 26.31
C LYS A 102 -12.21 -1.77 25.85
N PRO A 103 -13.54 -1.91 25.98
CA PRO A 103 -14.28 -2.99 25.33
C PRO A 103 -14.06 -2.98 23.81
N PHE A 104 -14.00 -4.17 23.19
CA PHE A 104 -13.70 -4.31 21.76
C PHE A 104 -14.60 -3.46 20.88
N GLU A 105 -15.92 -3.52 21.06
CA GLU A 105 -16.88 -2.76 20.26
C GLU A 105 -16.66 -1.24 20.35
N GLN A 106 -16.33 -0.75 21.54
CA GLN A 106 -16.01 0.67 21.72
C GLN A 106 -14.72 1.04 21.00
N TRP A 107 -13.66 0.25 21.19
CA TRP A 107 -12.37 0.51 20.56
C TRP A 107 -12.47 0.47 19.03
N VAL A 108 -13.13 -0.55 18.45
CA VAL A 108 -13.31 -0.66 17.00
C VAL A 108 -14.04 0.57 16.46
N LYS A 109 -15.10 1.04 17.13
CA LYS A 109 -15.82 2.25 16.71
C LYS A 109 -14.91 3.49 16.64
N GLU A 110 -13.93 3.59 17.54
CA GLU A 110 -12.98 4.70 17.58
C GLU A 110 -11.81 4.52 16.61
N ALA A 111 -11.36 3.28 16.39
CA ALA A 111 -10.24 2.96 15.50
C ALA A 111 -10.65 2.90 14.01
N MET A 112 -11.90 2.51 13.71
CA MET A 112 -12.38 2.32 12.33
C MET A 112 -12.23 3.56 11.45
N PRO A 113 -12.53 4.80 11.90
CA PRO A 113 -12.29 5.99 11.09
C PRO A 113 -10.82 6.16 10.66
N ILE A 114 -9.87 5.76 11.51
CA ILE A 114 -8.45 5.77 11.18
C ILE A 114 -8.16 4.66 10.17
N ALA A 115 -8.64 3.45 10.45
CA ALA A 115 -8.45 2.26 9.63
C ALA A 115 -8.96 2.48 8.19
N ASP A 116 -10.21 2.94 8.04
CA ASP A 116 -10.86 3.24 6.77
C ASP A 116 -10.10 4.34 6.01
N HIS A 117 -9.74 5.43 6.70
CA HIS A 117 -9.06 6.54 6.04
C HIS A 117 -7.66 6.15 5.55
N GLN A 118 -6.86 5.47 6.41
CA GLN A 118 -5.50 5.05 6.09
C GLN A 118 -5.48 3.95 5.01
N MET A 119 -6.30 2.91 5.16
CA MET A 119 -6.17 1.67 4.40
C MET A 119 -7.10 1.58 3.20
N ILE A 120 -8.11 2.46 3.10
CA ILE A 120 -9.03 2.49 1.95
C ILE A 120 -8.85 3.78 1.17
N HIS A 121 -9.15 4.93 1.78
CA HIS A 121 -9.16 6.21 1.07
C HIS A 121 -7.78 6.67 0.64
N TRP A 122 -6.81 6.75 1.57
CA TRP A 122 -5.45 7.17 1.24
C TRP A 122 -4.71 6.12 0.42
N LEU A 123 -4.88 4.84 0.76
CA LEU A 123 -4.23 3.77 0.00
C LEU A 123 -4.68 3.74 -1.46
N ARG A 124 -5.94 4.09 -1.75
CA ARG A 124 -6.41 4.28 -3.14
C ARG A 124 -5.63 5.38 -3.86
N THR A 125 -5.49 6.56 -3.25
CA THR A 125 -4.75 7.67 -3.85
C THR A 125 -3.26 7.33 -4.04
N GLU A 126 -2.66 6.65 -3.08
CA GLU A 126 -1.28 6.18 -3.16
C GLU A 126 -1.09 5.15 -4.28
N TYR A 127 -2.04 4.21 -4.42
CA TYR A 127 -2.06 3.23 -5.50
C TYR A 127 -2.17 3.91 -6.88
N ASP A 128 -3.13 4.82 -7.05
CA ASP A 128 -3.33 5.53 -8.32
C ASP A 128 -2.10 6.35 -8.70
N THR A 129 -1.47 6.99 -7.70
CA THR A 129 -0.20 7.70 -7.89
C THR A 129 0.92 6.74 -8.28
N ALA A 130 1.04 5.59 -7.61
CA ALA A 130 2.07 4.60 -7.90
C ALA A 130 1.94 4.03 -9.32
N VAL A 131 0.71 3.82 -9.83
CA VAL A 131 0.49 3.43 -11.24
C VAL A 131 1.09 4.46 -12.19
N ILE A 132 0.76 5.75 -12.00
CA ILE A 132 1.24 6.84 -12.85
C ILE A 132 2.77 6.95 -12.78
N ARG A 133 3.34 6.86 -11.58
CA ARG A 133 4.79 6.95 -11.38
C ARG A 133 5.54 5.76 -11.97
N ALA A 134 4.99 4.57 -11.84
CA ALA A 134 5.57 3.36 -12.43
C ALA A 134 5.58 3.44 -13.96
N HIS A 135 4.53 3.98 -14.58
CA HIS A 135 4.50 4.24 -16.03
C HIS A 135 5.56 5.25 -16.45
N GLN A 136 5.63 6.40 -15.77
CA GLN A 136 6.65 7.42 -16.04
C GLN A 136 8.07 6.86 -15.89
N ALA A 137 8.29 5.99 -14.91
CA ALA A 137 9.58 5.35 -14.69
C ALA A 137 9.93 4.39 -15.84
N ALA A 138 8.96 3.62 -16.35
CA ALA A 138 9.18 2.74 -17.51
C ALA A 138 9.51 3.54 -18.78
N ASP A 139 8.78 4.63 -19.05
CA ASP A 139 9.06 5.54 -20.17
C ASP A 139 10.47 6.13 -20.05
N TRP A 140 10.86 6.57 -18.85
CA TRP A 140 12.18 7.13 -18.61
C TRP A 140 13.30 6.12 -18.90
N ARG A 141 13.15 4.86 -18.45
CA ARG A 141 14.10 3.78 -18.76
C ARG A 141 14.24 3.55 -20.26
N GLN A 142 13.13 3.62 -20.99
CA GLN A 142 13.17 3.54 -22.44
C GLN A 142 13.92 4.71 -23.06
N PHE A 143 13.65 5.95 -22.64
CA PHE A 143 14.36 7.13 -23.16
C PHE A 143 15.85 7.09 -22.88
N GLU A 144 16.27 6.66 -21.69
CA GLU A 144 17.70 6.52 -21.36
C GLU A 144 18.41 5.52 -22.28
N ARG A 145 17.73 4.43 -22.65
CA ARG A 145 18.25 3.41 -23.57
C ARG A 145 18.30 3.89 -25.01
N GLU A 146 17.32 4.69 -25.42
CA GLU A 146 17.16 5.19 -26.79
C GLU A 146 17.81 6.57 -27.01
N LYS A 147 18.51 7.11 -26.02
CA LYS A 147 19.13 8.45 -26.07
C LYS A 147 20.02 8.68 -27.30
N ASP A 148 20.70 7.64 -27.78
CA ASP A 148 21.63 7.73 -28.90
C ASP A 148 20.92 7.75 -30.28
N VAL A 149 19.64 7.37 -30.32
CA VAL A 149 18.82 7.30 -31.54
C VAL A 149 17.67 8.31 -31.57
N LEU A 150 17.50 9.12 -30.51
CA LEU A 150 16.45 10.15 -30.39
C LEU A 150 17.06 11.57 -30.52
N PRO A 151 17.23 12.09 -31.76
CA PRO A 151 17.99 13.33 -32.03
C PRO A 151 17.37 14.63 -31.48
N ASN A 152 16.12 14.60 -31.00
CA ASN A 152 15.35 15.79 -30.58
C ASN A 152 15.07 15.86 -29.07
N LEU A 153 15.56 14.90 -28.28
CA LEU A 153 15.52 14.98 -26.81
C LEU A 153 16.88 15.51 -26.33
N LYS A 154 17.05 16.83 -26.32
CA LYS A 154 18.19 17.54 -25.71
C LYS A 154 17.72 18.39 -24.54
#